data_AF-A0A2I0NKC4-F1
#
_entry.id   AF-A0A2I0NKC4-F1
#
_cell.length_a   1.000
_cell.length_b   1.000
_cell.length_c   1.000
_cell.angle_alpha   90.00
_cell.angle_beta   90.00
_cell.angle_gamma   90.00
#
_symmetry.space_group_name_H-M   'P 1'
#
loop_
_entity.id
_entity.type
_entity.pdbx_description
1 polymer ?
#
loop_
_entity_poly.entity_id
_entity_poly.type
_entity_poly.pdbx_seq_one_letter_code
_entity_poly.pdbx_strand_id
1 'polypeptide(L)' 'MAKIMHTQTVLTVEDIEALKKKTGESSTKDALSKAVAHYLECEYTQVEDMWAKKLEKVVTRKTHN' A
#
# COMPACT_ATOMS: atom_id res chain seq x y z
N MET A 1 -12.61 -20.60 15.91
CA MET A 1 -11.85 -20.90 14.68
C MET A 1 -12.12 -19.78 13.69
N ALA A 2 -11.10 -19.06 13.23
CA ALA A 2 -11.29 -18.02 12.22
C ALA A 2 -11.68 -18.68 10.88
N LYS A 3 -12.70 -18.13 10.20
CA LYS A 3 -13.11 -18.60 8.88
C LYS A 3 -12.13 -18.00 7.87
N ILE A 4 -11.15 -18.79 7.43
CA ILE A 4 -10.11 -18.33 6.49
C ILE A 4 -10.64 -18.53 5.06
N MET A 5 -10.65 -17.46 4.27
CA MET A 5 -10.97 -17.50 2.85
C MET A 5 -9.67 -17.39 2.04
N HIS A 6 -9.41 -18.36 1.16
CA HIS A 6 -8.28 -18.31 0.25
C HIS A 6 -8.75 -17.71 -1.09
N THR A 7 -8.07 -16.66 -1.53
CA THR A 7 -8.31 -16.02 -2.82
C THR A 7 -7.05 -16.09 -3.67
N GLN A 8 -7.24 -16.26 -4.98
CA GLN A 8 -6.16 -16.30 -5.97
C GLN A 8 -6.40 -15.23 -7.01
N THR A 9 -5.33 -14.55 -7.41
CA THR A 9 -5.36 -13.54 -8.46
C THR A 9 -4.10 -13.66 -9.30
N VAL A 10 -4.20 -13.33 -10.58
CA VAL A 10 -3.08 -13.31 -11.51
C VAL A 10 -2.46 -11.92 -11.49
N LEU A 11 -1.16 -11.86 -11.23
CA LEU A 11 -0.35 -10.65 -11.25
C LEU A 11 0.86 -10.87 -12.16
N THR A 12 1.35 -9.81 -12.78
CA THR A 12 2.56 -9.91 -13.61
C THR A 12 3.79 -10.14 -12.72
N VAL A 13 4.81 -10.79 -13.28
CA VAL A 13 6.07 -11.00 -12.57
C VAL A 13 6.73 -9.66 -12.21
N GLU A 14 6.66 -8.70 -13.14
CA GLU A 14 7.21 -7.36 -12.98
C GLU A 14 6.58 -6.61 -11.80
N ASP A 15 5.26 -6.69 -11.64
CA ASP A 15 4.55 -6.06 -10.51
C ASP A 15 4.94 -6.71 -9.18
N ILE A 16 5.11 -8.03 -9.14
CA ILE A 16 5.51 -8.76 -7.94
C ILE A 16 6.95 -8.40 -7.55
N GLU A 17 7.87 -8.32 -8.50
CA GLU A 17 9.25 -7.90 -8.25
C GLU A 17 9.33 -6.44 -7.79
N ALA A 18 8.59 -5.55 -8.45
CA ALA A 18 8.49 -4.16 -8.04
C ALA A 18 7.90 -4.03 -6.63
N LEU A 19 6.90 -4.84 -6.29
CA LEU A 19 6.30 -4.87 -4.96
C LEU A 19 7.31 -5.34 -3.91
N LYS A 20 8.00 -6.46 -4.15
CA LYS A 20 9.06 -6.99 -3.27
C LYS A 20 10.14 -5.96 -3.00
N LYS A 21 10.60 -5.26 -4.05
CA LYS A 21 11.60 -4.20 -3.93
C LYS A 21 11.10 -3.03 -3.09
N LYS A 22 9.84 -2.62 -3.25
CA LYS A 22 9.22 -1.54 -2.47
C LYS A 22 9.01 -1.93 -1.00
N THR A 23 8.62 -3.17 -0.74
CA THR A 23 8.34 -3.65 0.62
C THR A 23 9.59 -4.09 1.37
N GLY A 24 10.67 -4.40 0.65
CA GLY A 24 11.90 -4.98 1.18
C GLY A 24 11.81 -6.48 1.45
N GLU A 25 10.76 -7.15 0.96
CA GLU A 25 10.47 -8.55 1.26
C GLU A 25 10.92 -9.46 0.11
N SER A 26 11.49 -10.63 0.41
CA SER A 26 11.87 -11.64 -0.60
C SER A 26 10.71 -12.56 -0.99
N SER A 27 9.80 -12.78 -0.04
CA SER A 27 8.62 -13.63 -0.16
C SER A 27 7.45 -12.88 -0.80
N THR A 28 6.82 -13.51 -1.80
CA THR A 28 5.63 -12.93 -2.46
C THR A 28 4.47 -12.78 -1.48
N LYS A 29 4.30 -13.76 -0.57
CA LYS A 29 3.24 -13.75 0.44
C LYS A 29 3.40 -12.56 1.39
N ASP A 30 4.62 -12.30 1.86
CA ASP A 30 4.87 -11.27 2.86
C ASP A 30 4.80 -9.88 2.23
N ALA A 31 5.30 -9.74 1.00
CA ALA A 31 5.13 -8.52 0.20
C ALA A 31 3.65 -8.17 -0.01
N LEU A 32 2.82 -9.14 -0.41
CA LEU A 32 1.38 -8.94 -0.58
C LEU A 32 0.67 -8.64 0.74
N SER A 33 0.99 -9.36 1.80
CA SER A 33 0.37 -9.16 3.12
C SER A 33 0.61 -7.73 3.63
N LYS A 34 1.84 -7.23 3.48
CA LYS A 34 2.23 -5.86 3.86
C LYS A 34 1.55 -4.81 2.99
N ALA A 35 1.42 -5.08 1.69
CA ALA A 35 0.73 -4.19 0.76
C ALA A 35 -0.77 -4.06 1.08
N VAL A 36 -1.43 -5.18 1.36
CA VAL A 36 -2.85 -5.23 1.73
C VAL A 36 -3.07 -4.55 3.08
N ALA A 37 -2.24 -4.85 4.08
CA ALA A 37 -2.30 -4.18 5.38
C ALA A 37 -2.16 -2.66 5.23
N HIS A 38 -1.15 -2.20 4.47
CA HIS A 38 -0.98 -0.79 4.19
C HIS A 38 -2.19 -0.17 3.49
N TYR A 39 -2.76 -0.83 2.48
CA TYR A 39 -3.93 -0.33 1.77
C TYR A 39 -5.14 -0.13 2.70
N LEU A 40 -5.37 -1.07 3.62
CA LEU A 40 -6.48 -1.01 4.59
C LEU A 40 -6.28 0.07 5.66
N GLU A 41 -5.03 0.33 6.06
CA GLU A 41 -4.70 1.32 7.10
C GLU A 41 -4.43 2.73 6.55
N CYS A 42 -4.25 2.88 5.24
CA CYS A 42 -3.86 4.15 4.63
C CYS A 42 -5.00 5.17 4.68
N GLU A 43 -4.83 6.23 5.47
CA GLU A 43 -5.77 7.36 5.59
C GLU A 43 -6.12 8.02 4.25
N TYR A 44 -5.27 7.84 3.24
CA TYR A 44 -5.46 8.44 1.93
C TYR A 44 -6.29 7.57 0.99
N THR A 45 -6.37 6.24 1.17
CA THR A 45 -7.16 5.34 0.28
C THR A 45 -8.66 5.45 0.48
N GLN A 46 -9.10 6.10 1.57
CA GLN A 46 -10.52 6.32 1.93
C GLN A 46 -11.05 7.69 1.49
N VAL A 47 -10.30 8.44 0.67
CA VAL A 47 -10.65 9.82 0.29
C VAL A 47 -10.63 9.90 -1.24
N GLU A 48 -11.71 10.42 -1.83
CA GLU A 48 -11.84 10.56 -3.29
C GLU A 48 -10.66 11.36 -3.89
N ASP A 49 -10.19 12.39 -3.18
CA ASP A 49 -9.03 13.20 -3.56
C ASP A 49 -7.78 12.93 -2.69
N MET A 50 -7.36 11.66 -2.71
CA MET A 50 -6.04 11.13 -2.35
C MET A 50 -4.88 12.14 -2.49
N TRP A 51 -4.80 12.77 -3.67
CA TRP A 51 -3.69 13.64 -4.08
C TRP A 51 -3.77 15.02 -3.42
N ALA A 52 -4.97 15.59 -3.27
CA ALA A 52 -5.18 16.89 -2.65
C ALA A 52 -4.76 16.88 -1.17
N LYS A 53 -5.19 15.88 -0.40
CA LYS A 53 -4.81 15.75 1.01
C LYS A 53 -3.30 15.56 1.20
N LYS A 54 -2.65 14.83 0.28
CA LYS A 54 -1.19 14.64 0.34
C LYS A 54 -0.46 15.94 0.05
N LEU A 55 -0.93 16.73 -0.92
CA LEU A 55 -0.39 18.06 -1.23
C LEU A 55 -0.54 19.03 -0.06
N GLU A 56 -1.71 19.08 0.58
CA GLU A 56 -1.95 19.95 1.74
C GLU A 56 -0.95 19.69 2.88
N LYS A 57 -0.69 18.42 3.22
CA LYS A 57 0.31 18.05 4.25
C LYS A 57 1.74 18.44 3.86
N VAL A 58 2.10 18.34 2.58
CA VAL A 58 3.43 18.75 2.11
C VAL A 58 3.58 20.27 2.13
N VAL A 59 2.54 21.01 1.74
CA VAL A 59 2.53 22.48 1.76
C VAL A 59 2.63 22.99 3.20
N THR A 60 1.79 22.50 4.13
CA THR A 60 1.82 22.91 5.55
C THR A 60 3.16 22.63 6.24
N ARG A 61 3.86 21.54 5.89
CA ARG A 61 5.22 21.27 6.40
C ARG A 61 6.26 22.27 5.92
N LYS A 62 6.11 22.84 4.72
CA LYS A 62 7.06 23.81 4.15
C LYS A 62 6.87 25.23 4.68
N THR A 63 5.68 25.58 5.15
CA THR A 63 5.39 26.94 5.66
C THR A 63 5.88 27.19 7.09
N HIS A 64 6.29 26.14 7.82
CA HIS A 64 6.76 26.22 9.20
C HIS A 64 8.27 25.98 9.38
N ASN A 65 9.04 25.93 8.29
CA ASN A 65 10.51 25.85 8.30
C ASN A 65 11.12 26.99 7.49
#